data_AF-A0A1S8K9W5-F1
#
_entry.id   AF-A0A1S8K9W5-F1
#
_cell.length_a   1.000
_cell.length_b   1.000
_cell.length_c   1.000
_cell.angle_alpha   90.00
_cell.angle_beta   90.00
_cell.angle_gamma   90.00
#
_symmetry.space_group_name_H-M   'P 1'
#
loop_
_entity.id
_entity.type
_entity.pdbx_description
1 polymer ?
#
loop_
_entity_poly.entity_id
_entity_poly.type
_entity_poly.pdbx_seq_one_letter_code
_entity_poly.pdbx_strand_id
1 'polypeptide(L)'
;PAPVITGFTSGIAIIIALGQIDNLFGVHSEGTNVIEKLSSYQTIGFPINTASLIMGGLVILGMFIYPKKWAKRMPSSLLAIILATAVMLLFHLPVATVGKIPQTLISSNRLNMGDFSFSALQQVAVPAISIALLGMIESLLCGASAGRMA
;
A
#
# COMPACT_ATOMS: atom_id res chain seq x y z
N PRO A 1 -8.31 14.98 -19.80
CA PRO A 1 -8.32 14.03 -20.94
C PRO A 1 -8.15 12.59 -20.44
N ALA A 2 -8.90 11.63 -20.98
CA ALA A 2 -8.80 10.21 -20.58
C ALA A 2 -7.36 9.65 -20.60
N PRO A 3 -6.49 9.98 -21.60
CA PRO A 3 -5.12 9.49 -21.62
C PRO A 3 -4.26 9.90 -20.41
N VAL A 4 -4.50 11.08 -19.84
CA VAL A 4 -3.74 11.59 -18.69
C VAL A 4 -4.12 10.82 -17.42
N ILE A 5 -5.41 10.56 -17.22
CA ILE A 5 -5.91 9.80 -16.07
C ILE A 5 -5.41 8.36 -16.11
N THR A 6 -5.46 7.72 -17.29
CA THR A 6 -4.96 6.36 -17.47
C THR A 6 -3.46 6.26 -17.27
N GLY A 7 -2.69 7.22 -17.80
CA GLY A 7 -1.23 7.27 -17.61
C GLY A 7 -0.86 7.47 -16.14
N PHE A 8 -1.52 8.41 -15.47
CA PHE A 8 -1.31 8.69 -14.05
C PHE A 8 -1.65 7.48 -13.15
N THR A 9 -2.82 6.87 -13.35
CA THR A 9 -3.26 5.67 -12.59
C THR A 9 -2.31 4.48 -12.82
N SER A 10 -1.87 4.28 -14.06
CA SER A 10 -0.92 3.21 -14.39
C SER A 10 0.45 3.46 -13.74
N GLY A 11 0.89 4.73 -13.71
CA GLY A 11 2.11 5.14 -13.00
C GLY A 11 2.04 4.83 -11.50
N ILE A 12 0.92 5.17 -10.85
CA ILE A 12 0.68 4.80 -9.44
C ILE A 12 0.71 3.29 -9.28
N ALA A 13 0.04 2.53 -10.16
CA ALA A 13 0.02 1.07 -10.07
C ALA A 13 1.42 0.46 -10.12
N ILE A 14 2.30 0.98 -10.99
CA ILE A 14 3.71 0.56 -11.06
C ILE A 14 4.45 0.92 -9.77
N ILE A 15 4.30 2.13 -9.25
CA ILE A 15 4.94 2.56 -8.00
C ILE A 15 4.50 1.69 -6.82
N ILE A 16 3.19 1.40 -6.72
CA ILE A 16 2.65 0.51 -5.70
C ILE A 16 3.22 -0.89 -5.85
N ALA A 17 3.22 -1.45 -7.07
CA ALA A 17 3.74 -2.79 -7.32
C ALA A 17 5.23 -2.91 -6.93
N LEU A 18 6.05 -1.94 -7.33
CA LEU A 18 7.47 -1.87 -6.96
C LEU A 18 7.65 -1.69 -5.45
N GLY A 19 6.79 -0.90 -4.80
CA GLY A 19 6.80 -0.71 -3.34
C GLY A 19 6.46 -1.97 -2.55
N GLN A 20 5.85 -2.99 -3.17
CA GLN A 20 5.52 -4.26 -2.51
C GLN A 20 6.59 -5.35 -2.69
N ILE A 21 7.66 -5.10 -3.45
CA ILE A 21 8.74 -6.09 -3.67
C ILE A 21 9.33 -6.56 -2.33
N ASP A 22 9.65 -5.63 -1.42
CA ASP A 22 10.17 -5.96 -0.09
C ASP A 22 9.26 -6.92 0.68
N ASN A 23 7.95 -6.62 0.70
CA ASN A 23 6.97 -7.43 1.42
C ASN A 23 6.74 -8.80 0.77
N LEU A 24 6.76 -8.88 -0.56
CA LEU A 24 6.53 -10.12 -1.30
C LEU A 24 7.70 -11.09 -1.15
N PHE A 25 8.93 -10.59 -1.29
CA PHE A 25 10.13 -11.42 -1.21
C PHE A 25 10.71 -11.51 0.21
N GLY A 26 10.19 -10.73 1.16
CA GLY A 26 10.71 -10.62 2.52
C GLY A 26 12.13 -10.08 2.57
N VAL A 27 12.46 -9.17 1.64
CA VAL A 27 13.77 -8.51 1.55
C VAL A 27 13.70 -7.10 2.12
N HIS A 28 14.87 -6.50 2.35
CA HIS A 28 14.99 -5.12 2.81
C HIS A 28 15.61 -4.25 1.71
N SER A 29 14.96 -3.14 1.39
CA SER A 29 15.51 -2.08 0.53
C SER A 29 15.79 -0.81 1.32
N GLU A 30 16.82 -0.08 0.90
CA GLU A 30 17.16 1.23 1.45
C GLU A 30 17.00 2.30 0.37
N GLY A 31 16.49 3.47 0.76
CA GLY A 31 16.29 4.59 -0.16
C GLY A 31 14.97 5.31 0.05
N THR A 32 14.95 6.57 -0.36
CA THR A 32 13.79 7.46 -0.29
C THR A 32 12.86 7.31 -1.49
N ASN A 33 13.41 6.99 -2.66
CA ASN A 33 12.65 6.83 -3.90
C ASN A 33 12.70 5.39 -4.43
N VAL A 34 11.74 5.02 -5.27
CA VAL A 34 11.63 3.65 -5.84
C VAL A 34 12.89 3.24 -6.61
N ILE A 35 13.52 4.18 -7.32
CA ILE A 35 14.76 3.92 -8.08
C ILE A 35 15.92 3.58 -7.13
N GLU A 36 16.06 4.32 -6.03
CA GLU A 36 17.09 4.07 -5.01
C GLU A 36 16.88 2.72 -4.35
N LYS A 37 15.61 2.41 -4.00
CA LYS A 37 15.24 1.10 -3.47
C LYS A 37 15.65 -0.03 -4.41
N LEU A 38 15.37 0.11 -5.71
CA LEU A 38 15.71 -0.89 -6.70
C LEU A 38 17.23 -1.04 -6.89
N SER A 39 17.99 0.06 -6.87
CA SER A 39 19.45 -0.01 -6.95
C SER A 39 20.07 -0.60 -5.67
N SER A 40 19.43 -0.40 -4.51
CA SER A 40 19.92 -0.92 -3.23
C SER A 40 20.00 -2.45 -3.19
N TYR A 41 19.17 -3.15 -3.97
CA TYR A 41 19.27 -4.62 -4.07
C TYR A 41 20.58 -5.08 -4.71
N GLN A 42 21.23 -4.26 -5.54
CA GLN A 42 22.54 -4.61 -6.13
C GLN A 42 23.66 -4.55 -5.09
N THR A 43 23.54 -3.68 -4.08
CA THR A 43 24.57 -3.48 -3.05
C THR A 43 24.34 -4.35 -1.82
N ILE A 44 23.09 -4.44 -1.36
CA ILE A 44 22.70 -5.17 -0.13
C ILE A 44 22.43 -6.65 -0.44
N GLY A 45 22.16 -6.97 -1.70
CA GLY A 45 21.73 -8.29 -2.14
C GLY A 45 20.22 -8.49 -2.02
N PHE A 46 19.75 -9.67 -2.46
CA PHE A 46 18.34 -10.01 -2.51
C PHE A 46 18.06 -11.36 -1.82
N PRO A 47 18.18 -11.44 -0.49
CA PRO A 47 17.99 -12.69 0.26
C PRO A 47 16.51 -13.02 0.40
N ILE A 48 15.98 -13.83 -0.52
CA ILE A 48 14.56 -14.17 -0.56
C ILE A 48 14.15 -14.99 0.67
N ASN A 49 13.14 -14.51 1.39
CA ASN A 49 12.44 -15.29 2.39
C ASN A 49 11.37 -16.16 1.71
N THR A 50 11.65 -17.47 1.63
CA THR A 50 10.75 -18.43 0.99
C THR A 50 9.36 -18.46 1.61
N ALA A 51 9.23 -18.26 2.93
CA ALA A 51 7.94 -18.24 3.60
C ALA A 51 7.11 -17.03 3.16
N SER A 52 7.71 -15.84 3.10
CA SER A 52 7.04 -14.62 2.61
C SER A 52 6.60 -14.77 1.15
N LEU A 53 7.48 -15.32 0.30
CA LEU A 53 7.18 -15.50 -1.13
C LEU A 53 6.04 -16.49 -1.36
N ILE A 54 6.08 -17.65 -0.70
CA ILE A 54 4.99 -18.65 -0.79
C ILE A 54 3.69 -18.04 -0.27
N MET A 55 3.74 -17.35 0.85
CA MET A 55 2.55 -16.77 1.46
C MET A 55 1.92 -15.68 0.60
N GLY A 56 2.73 -14.73 0.12
CA GLY A 56 2.29 -13.69 -0.80
C GLY A 56 1.76 -14.27 -2.11
N GLY A 57 2.44 -15.29 -2.66
CA GLY A 57 1.98 -16.03 -3.83
C GLY A 57 0.62 -16.70 -3.62
N LEU A 58 0.41 -17.37 -2.48
CA LEU A 58 -0.86 -17.98 -2.12
C LEU A 58 -1.98 -16.94 -1.96
N VAL A 59 -1.69 -15.77 -1.38
CA VAL A 59 -2.66 -14.67 -1.28
C VAL A 59 -3.06 -14.16 -2.66
N ILE A 60 -2.09 -13.90 -3.54
CA ILE A 60 -2.33 -13.40 -4.90
C ILE A 60 -3.13 -14.44 -5.71
N LEU A 61 -2.71 -15.71 -5.68
CA LEU A 61 -3.41 -16.80 -6.34
C LEU A 61 -4.83 -16.96 -5.78
N GLY A 62 -4.97 -16.93 -4.45
CA GLY A 62 -6.24 -17.03 -3.76
C GLY A 62 -7.21 -15.91 -4.17
N MET A 63 -6.72 -14.68 -4.30
CA MET A 63 -7.53 -13.55 -4.78
C MET A 63 -7.90 -13.69 -6.26
N PHE A 64 -7.02 -14.25 -7.10
CA PHE A 64 -7.27 -14.46 -8.52
C PHE A 64 -8.32 -15.55 -8.80
N ILE A 65 -8.25 -16.68 -8.09
CA ILE A 65 -9.20 -17.79 -8.23
C ILE A 65 -10.52 -17.56 -7.48
N TYR A 66 -10.61 -16.51 -6.65
CA TYR A 66 -11.75 -16.27 -5.78
C TYR A 66 -13.06 -16.09 -6.59
N PRO A 67 -14.13 -16.83 -6.28
CA PRO A 67 -15.34 -16.82 -7.09
C PRO A 67 -16.08 -15.48 -7.00
N LYS A 68 -16.36 -14.88 -8.18
CA LYS A 68 -17.06 -13.59 -8.31
C LYS A 68 -18.42 -13.54 -7.60
N LYS A 69 -19.10 -14.68 -7.45
CA LYS A 69 -20.38 -14.77 -6.72
C LYS A 69 -20.22 -14.49 -5.23
N TRP A 70 -19.13 -14.96 -4.62
CA TRP A 70 -18.85 -14.74 -3.21
C TRP A 70 -18.27 -13.35 -2.95
N ALA A 71 -17.52 -12.82 -3.94
CA ALA A 71 -16.98 -11.46 -3.89
C ALA A 71 -18.06 -10.38 -3.68
N LYS A 72 -19.32 -10.65 -4.07
CA LYS A 72 -20.45 -9.75 -3.80
C LYS A 72 -20.79 -9.61 -2.32
N ARG A 73 -20.50 -10.62 -1.50
CA ARG A 73 -20.81 -10.63 -0.07
C ARG A 73 -19.56 -10.40 0.80
N MET A 74 -18.41 -10.92 0.38
CA MET A 74 -17.16 -10.82 1.11
C MET A 74 -16.02 -10.46 0.16
N PRO A 75 -15.32 -9.32 0.35
CA PRO A 75 -14.17 -8.97 -0.45
C PRO A 75 -13.08 -10.03 -0.36
N SER A 76 -12.48 -10.39 -1.49
CA SER A 76 -11.41 -11.41 -1.55
C SER A 76 -10.20 -11.01 -0.69
N SER A 77 -9.85 -9.73 -0.68
CA SER A 77 -8.76 -9.18 0.14
C SER A 77 -9.00 -9.37 1.64
N LEU A 78 -10.24 -9.19 2.11
CA LEU A 78 -10.59 -9.38 3.52
C LEU A 78 -10.43 -10.84 3.93
N LEU A 79 -10.94 -11.76 3.11
CA LEU A 79 -10.79 -13.20 3.35
C LEU A 79 -9.31 -13.62 3.34
N ALA A 80 -8.54 -13.11 2.38
CA ALA A 80 -7.13 -13.39 2.27
C ALA A 80 -6.35 -12.94 3.52
N ILE A 81 -6.60 -11.74 4.03
CA ILE A 81 -5.96 -11.25 5.27
C ILE A 81 -6.31 -12.15 6.45
N ILE A 82 -7.59 -12.49 6.65
CA ILE A 82 -8.02 -13.35 7.77
C ILE A 82 -7.32 -14.71 7.73
N LEU A 83 -7.35 -15.38 6.57
CA LEU A 83 -6.70 -16.68 6.41
C LEU A 83 -5.19 -16.56 6.59
N ALA A 84 -4.58 -15.51 6.05
CA ALA A 84 -3.15 -15.31 6.14
C ALA A 84 -2.68 -15.11 7.59
N THR A 85 -3.39 -14.29 8.35
CA THR A 85 -3.13 -14.08 9.77
C THR A 85 -3.34 -15.37 10.56
N ALA A 86 -4.41 -16.13 10.29
CA ALA A 86 -4.65 -17.40 10.97
C ALA A 86 -3.53 -18.42 10.72
N VAL A 87 -3.09 -18.57 9.47
CA VAL A 87 -1.98 -19.46 9.10
C VAL A 87 -0.68 -19.03 9.77
N MET A 88 -0.36 -17.73 9.76
CA MET A 88 0.83 -17.23 10.46
C MET A 88 0.81 -17.52 11.96
N LEU A 89 -0.33 -17.33 12.62
CA LEU A 89 -0.46 -17.58 14.06
C LEU A 89 -0.37 -19.07 14.42
N LEU A 90 -0.90 -19.96 13.58
CA LEU A 90 -0.87 -21.40 13.83
C LEU A 90 0.52 -22.00 13.56
N PHE A 91 1.14 -21.61 12.45
CA PHE A 91 2.40 -22.21 11.99
C PHE A 91 3.65 -21.43 12.41
N HIS A 92 3.51 -20.28 13.08
CA HIS A 92 4.62 -19.43 13.55
C HIS A 92 5.66 -19.13 12.46
N LEU A 93 5.18 -18.84 11.25
CA LEU A 93 6.05 -18.62 10.09
C LEU A 93 6.92 -17.36 10.28
N PRO A 94 8.19 -17.37 9.81
CA PRO A 94 9.11 -16.25 9.95
C PRO A 94 8.83 -15.16 8.89
N VAL A 95 7.62 -14.59 8.90
CA VAL A 95 7.21 -13.50 8.00
C VAL A 95 7.06 -12.21 8.80
N ALA A 96 7.37 -11.07 8.19
CA ALA A 96 7.23 -9.77 8.84
C ALA A 96 5.77 -9.51 9.22
N THR A 97 5.52 -9.17 10.48
CA THR A 97 4.18 -8.84 10.99
C THR A 97 4.00 -7.33 11.11
N VAL A 98 2.74 -6.86 10.97
CA VAL A 98 2.36 -5.45 11.12
C VAL A 98 2.71 -4.88 12.51
N GLY A 99 2.87 -5.73 13.52
CA GLY A 99 3.22 -5.33 14.88
C GLY A 99 2.01 -4.83 15.68
N LYS A 100 2.26 -3.99 16.68
CA LYS A 100 1.22 -3.48 17.59
C LYS A 100 0.52 -2.27 16.96
N ILE A 101 -0.79 -2.36 16.83
CA ILE A 101 -1.65 -1.23 16.41
C ILE A 101 -2.03 -0.44 17.68
N PRO A 102 -1.90 0.90 17.69
CA PRO A 102 -2.30 1.72 18.84
C PRO A 102 -3.79 1.53 19.15
N GLN A 103 -4.10 1.25 20.41
CA GLN A 103 -5.46 0.97 20.89
C GLN A 103 -6.20 2.21 21.40
N THR A 104 -5.58 3.39 21.36
CA THR A 104 -6.14 4.65 21.85
C THR A 104 -6.60 5.55 20.71
N LEU A 105 -7.74 6.22 20.89
CA LEU A 105 -8.24 7.23 19.94
C LEU A 105 -7.32 8.44 19.85
N ILE A 106 -6.73 8.85 20.98
CA ILE A 106 -5.73 9.90 21.05
C ILE A 106 -4.38 9.22 21.25
N SER A 107 -3.54 9.26 20.21
CA SER A 107 -2.18 8.74 20.26
C SER A 107 -1.24 9.70 21.01
N SER A 108 -0.16 9.16 21.56
CA SER A 108 0.93 9.96 22.14
C SER A 108 1.58 10.89 21.09
N ASN A 109 1.59 10.47 19.82
CA ASN A 109 2.11 11.24 18.68
C ASN A 109 1.03 12.14 18.03
N ARG A 110 0.23 12.82 18.85
CA ARG A 110 -0.74 13.81 18.35
C ARG A 110 -0.01 15.04 17.80
N LEU A 111 -0.63 15.71 16.82
CA LEU A 111 -0.18 17.03 16.39
C LEU A 111 -0.26 17.98 17.59
N ASN A 112 0.90 18.45 18.05
CA ASN A 112 0.96 19.45 19.10
C ASN A 112 1.10 20.83 18.45
N MET A 113 0.52 21.86 19.07
CA MET A 113 0.67 23.24 18.58
C MET A 113 2.14 23.69 18.57
N GLY A 114 3.00 23.05 19.37
CA GLY A 114 4.45 23.28 19.39
C GLY A 114 5.24 22.65 18.23
N ASP A 115 4.65 21.75 17.45
CA ASP A 115 5.32 21.09 16.32
C ASP A 115 5.23 21.91 15.02
N PHE A 116 4.49 23.03 15.05
CA PHE A 116 4.35 23.92 13.91
C PHE A 116 5.64 24.72 13.69
N SER A 117 6.42 24.29 12.69
CA SER A 117 7.54 25.06 12.18
C SER A 117 7.23 25.63 10.80
N PHE A 118 7.45 26.94 10.63
CA PHE A 118 7.22 27.62 9.35
C PHE A 118 8.08 27.03 8.23
N SER A 119 9.30 26.58 8.56
CA SER A 119 10.21 25.91 7.64
C SER A 119 9.65 24.57 7.13
N ALA A 120 9.09 23.72 8.00
CA ALA A 120 8.46 22.48 7.56
C ALA A 120 7.23 22.75 6.69
N LEU A 121 6.45 23.77 7.03
CA LEU A 121 5.26 24.16 6.25
C LEU A 121 5.64 24.57 4.82
N GLN A 122 6.73 25.31 4.64
CA GLN A 122 7.26 25.67 3.33
C GLN A 122 7.75 24.44 2.54
N GLN A 123 8.35 23.46 3.20
CA GLN A 123 8.82 22.21 2.56
C GLN A 123 7.66 21.35 2.06
N VAL A 124 6.54 21.31 2.79
CA VAL A 124 5.38 20.46 2.42
C VAL A 124 4.32 21.20 1.60
N ALA A 125 4.40 22.53 1.45
CA ALA A 125 3.39 23.32 0.74
C ALA A 125 3.13 22.83 -0.70
N VAL A 126 4.19 22.60 -1.48
CA VAL A 126 4.08 22.15 -2.87
C VAL A 126 3.54 20.70 -2.96
N PRO A 127 4.09 19.72 -2.21
CA PRO A 127 3.49 18.38 -2.12
C PRO A 127 2.02 18.39 -1.67
N ALA A 128 1.67 19.21 -0.69
CA ALA A 128 0.30 19.30 -0.16
C ALA A 128 -0.69 19.81 -1.20
N ILE A 129 -0.35 20.87 -1.94
CA ILE A 129 -1.19 21.38 -3.04
C ILE A 129 -1.33 20.31 -4.13
N SER A 130 -0.26 19.60 -4.45
CA SER A 130 -0.27 18.52 -5.45
C SER A 130 -1.20 17.38 -5.04
N ILE A 131 -1.12 16.92 -3.78
CA ILE A 131 -2.00 15.88 -3.23
C ILE A 131 -3.45 16.37 -3.18
N ALA A 132 -3.69 17.63 -2.80
CA ALA A 132 -5.03 18.21 -2.73
C ALA A 132 -5.71 18.27 -4.10
N LEU A 133 -4.98 18.76 -5.13
CA LEU A 133 -5.48 18.79 -6.51
C LEU A 133 -5.73 17.37 -7.04
N LEU A 134 -4.83 16.43 -6.74
CA LEU A 134 -5.01 15.05 -7.12
C LEU A 134 -6.26 14.43 -6.49
N GLY A 135 -6.45 14.62 -5.18
CA GLY A 135 -7.63 14.15 -4.46
C GLY A 135 -8.92 14.78 -4.99
N MET A 136 -8.87 16.06 -5.37
CA MET A 136 -10.01 16.76 -6.00
C MET A 136 -10.39 16.11 -7.34
N ILE A 137 -9.42 15.81 -8.20
CA ILE A 137 -9.67 15.21 -9.52
C ILE A 137 -10.26 13.80 -9.36
N GLU A 138 -9.66 12.95 -8.53
CA GLU A 138 -10.16 11.58 -8.31
C GLU A 138 -11.56 11.56 -7.70
N SER A 139 -11.84 12.46 -6.74
CA SER A 139 -13.16 12.61 -6.14
C SER A 139 -14.23 13.03 -7.17
N LEU A 140 -13.91 14.00 -8.03
CA LEU A 140 -14.80 14.44 -9.11
C LEU A 140 -15.05 13.33 -10.13
N LEU A 141 -14.04 12.53 -10.46
CA LEU A 141 -14.18 11.38 -11.38
C LEU A 141 -15.05 10.28 -10.78
N CYS A 142 -14.87 9.97 -9.50
CA CYS A 142 -15.72 9.04 -8.76
C CYS A 142 -17.17 9.53 -8.75
N GLY A 143 -17.39 10.81 -8.41
CA GLY A 143 -18.72 11.42 -8.42
C GLY A 143 -19.39 11.41 -9.80
N ALA A 144 -18.65 11.72 -10.86
CA ALA A 144 -19.16 11.67 -12.23
C ALA A 144 -19.51 10.23 -12.67
N SER A 145 -18.74 9.23 -12.24
CA SER A 145 -19.05 7.82 -12.51
C SER A 145 -20.28 7.33 -11.77
N ALA A 146 -20.42 7.70 -10.49
CA ALA A 146 -21.58 7.38 -9.67
C ALA A 146 -22.86 8.03 -10.22
N GLY A 147 -22.77 9.29 -10.67
CA GLY A 147 -23.89 9.99 -11.32
C GLY A 147 -24.36 9.38 -12.64
N ARG A 148 -23.55 8.53 -13.29
CA ARG A 148 -23.94 7.78 -14.51
C ARG A 148 -24.55 6.41 -14.22
N MET A 149 -24.48 5.96 -12.96
CA MET A 149 -25.07 4.69 -12.51
C MET A 149 -26.52 4.85 -12.04
N ALA A 150 -26.96 6.08 -11.76
CA ALA A 150 -28.34 6.45 -11.50
C ALA A 150 -29.08 6.73 -12.82
#